data_AF-A0A1A8LGV8-F1
#
_entry.id   AF-A0A1A8LGV8-F1
#
_cell.length_a   1.000
_cell.length_b   1.000
_cell.length_c   1.000
_cell.angle_alpha   90.00
_cell.angle_beta   90.00
_cell.angle_gamma   90.00
#
_symmetry.space_group_name_H-M   'P 1'
#
loop_
_entity.id
_entity.type
_entity.pdbx_description
1 polymer ?
#
loop_
_entity_poly.entity_id
_entity_poly.type
_entity_poly.pdbx_seq_one_letter_code
_entity_poly.pdbx_strand_id
1 'polypeptide(L)'
;SSLDMLCSRRRPPVSFRTHVEMALWKLTQMLLRSTHPSRSAAAEKLMEYLIVLGSSRISRSFLIRHIVSEISCVADRLWQASQVQQGFGLDLFPLDWYQNSSYLFWILEELLQGSEVVGLGLEEELRDFLGSLEQKLLVLSVEFPLFSFWMWRVGFLLTAGPGQSDGTPGSL
;
A
#
# COMPACT_ATOMS: atom_id res chain seq x y z
N SER A 1 -24.20 -22.23 16.31
CA SER A 1 -24.43 -23.69 16.11
C SER A 1 -23.17 -24.31 15.53
N SER A 2 -22.90 -25.62 15.74
CA SER A 2 -21.71 -26.31 15.21
C SER A 2 -21.59 -26.25 13.67
N LEU A 3 -22.70 -25.94 12.98
CA LEU A 3 -22.76 -25.72 11.54
C LEU A 3 -22.20 -24.36 11.09
N ASP A 4 -22.28 -23.30 11.91
CA ASP A 4 -21.75 -21.96 11.58
C ASP A 4 -20.21 -21.95 11.54
N MET A 5 -19.58 -22.84 12.31
CA MET A 5 -18.13 -23.03 12.36
C MET A 5 -17.55 -23.78 11.15
N LEU A 6 -18.37 -24.58 10.46
CA LEU A 6 -17.94 -25.33 9.28
C LEU A 6 -18.06 -24.48 8.00
N CYS A 7 -19.07 -23.61 7.93
CA CYS A 7 -19.23 -22.66 6.81
C CYS A 7 -18.11 -21.61 6.76
N SER A 8 -17.56 -21.23 7.91
CA SER A 8 -16.46 -20.25 8.02
C SER A 8 -15.09 -20.79 7.59
N ARG A 9 -14.97 -22.11 7.35
CA ARG A 9 -13.70 -22.77 6.94
C ARG A 9 -13.62 -23.10 5.45
N ARG A 10 -14.72 -22.94 4.68
CA ARG A 10 -14.71 -23.17 3.23
C ARG A 10 -14.04 -21.98 2.54
N ARG A 11 -12.91 -22.23 1.88
CA ARG A 11 -12.29 -21.21 1.02
C ARG A 11 -13.29 -20.85 -0.09
N PRO A 12 -13.55 -19.55 -0.34
CA PRO A 12 -14.43 -19.16 -1.42
C PRO A 12 -13.90 -19.66 -2.78
N PRO A 13 -14.79 -19.91 -3.75
CA PRO A 13 -14.41 -20.32 -5.10
C PRO A 13 -13.37 -19.38 -5.71
N VAL A 14 -12.46 -19.93 -6.52
CA VAL A 14 -11.42 -19.14 -7.21
C VAL A 14 -12.04 -18.02 -8.04
N SER A 15 -13.14 -18.31 -8.76
CA SER A 15 -13.86 -17.31 -9.52
C SER A 15 -14.30 -16.12 -8.66
N PHE A 16 -14.91 -16.37 -7.50
CA PHE A 16 -15.31 -15.29 -6.58
C PHE A 16 -14.11 -14.44 -6.16
N ARG A 17 -12.98 -15.08 -5.81
CA ARG A 17 -11.75 -14.37 -5.43
C ARG A 17 -11.26 -13.48 -6.56
N THR A 18 -11.16 -14.01 -7.78
CA THR A 18 -10.73 -13.23 -8.96
C THR A 18 -11.65 -12.03 -9.23
N HIS A 19 -12.96 -12.17 -9.04
CA HIS A 19 -13.88 -11.03 -9.18
C HIS A 19 -13.65 -9.96 -8.11
N VAL A 20 -13.42 -10.37 -6.86
CA VAL A 20 -13.08 -9.45 -5.76
C VAL A 20 -11.76 -8.72 -6.06
N GLU A 21 -10.72 -9.45 -6.46
CA GLU A 21 -9.42 -8.90 -6.83
C GLU A 21 -9.53 -7.88 -7.98
N MET A 22 -10.32 -8.20 -9.02
CA MET A 22 -10.56 -7.29 -10.13
C MET A 22 -11.36 -6.04 -9.71
N ALA A 23 -12.32 -6.19 -8.81
CA ALA A 23 -13.07 -5.05 -8.28
C ALA A 23 -12.16 -4.12 -7.46
N LEU A 24 -11.33 -4.70 -6.58
CA LEU A 24 -10.33 -3.97 -5.80
C LEU A 24 -9.33 -3.23 -6.68
N TRP A 25 -8.81 -3.90 -7.71
CA TRP A 25 -7.96 -3.26 -8.72
C TRP A 25 -8.63 -2.03 -9.33
N LYS A 26 -9.87 -2.15 -9.81
CA LYS A 26 -10.61 -1.04 -10.43
C LYS A 26 -10.82 0.11 -9.45
N LEU A 27 -11.19 -0.18 -8.21
CA LEU A 27 -11.41 0.84 -7.17
C LEU A 27 -10.11 1.59 -6.84
N THR A 28 -8.99 0.89 -6.70
CA THR A 28 -7.67 1.50 -6.50
C THR A 28 -7.29 2.39 -7.68
N GLN A 29 -7.50 1.94 -8.92
CA GLN A 29 -7.24 2.77 -10.11
C GLN A 29 -8.14 4.00 -10.18
N MET A 30 -9.42 3.87 -9.82
CA MET A 30 -10.34 5.01 -9.75
C MET A 30 -9.88 6.04 -8.72
N LEU A 31 -9.38 5.59 -7.58
CA LEU A 31 -8.85 6.46 -6.54
C LEU A 31 -7.59 7.21 -7.02
N LEU A 32 -6.62 6.47 -7.59
CA LEU A 32 -5.33 7.03 -8.02
C LEU A 32 -5.47 7.99 -9.20
N ARG A 33 -6.37 7.70 -10.15
CA ARG A 33 -6.56 8.48 -11.39
C ARG A 33 -7.68 9.52 -11.29
N SER A 34 -8.25 9.73 -10.12
CA SER A 34 -9.27 10.76 -9.95
C SER A 34 -8.66 12.14 -10.22
N THR A 35 -9.25 12.88 -11.17
CA THR A 35 -8.83 14.24 -11.54
C THR A 35 -9.50 15.32 -10.69
N HIS A 36 -10.35 14.90 -9.75
CA HIS A 36 -10.93 15.79 -8.76
C HIS A 36 -9.86 16.15 -7.72
N PRO A 37 -9.93 17.35 -7.11
CA PRO A 37 -8.97 17.74 -6.09
C PRO A 37 -8.84 16.66 -5.02
N SER A 38 -7.59 16.40 -4.63
CA SER A 38 -7.28 15.55 -3.49
C SER A 38 -8.16 15.97 -2.30
N ARG A 39 -8.93 15.00 -1.76
CA ARG A 39 -9.91 15.11 -0.65
C ARG A 39 -11.34 15.41 -1.06
N SER A 40 -11.75 14.92 -2.23
CA SER A 40 -13.19 14.81 -2.51
C SER A 40 -13.84 13.78 -1.59
N ALA A 41 -15.09 14.03 -1.19
CA ALA A 41 -15.88 13.08 -0.41
C ALA A 41 -16.01 11.70 -1.10
N ALA A 42 -15.96 11.66 -2.44
CA ALA A 42 -15.96 10.43 -3.20
C ALA A 42 -14.66 9.63 -3.03
N ALA A 43 -13.50 10.30 -3.07
CA ALA A 43 -12.20 9.65 -2.86
C ALA A 43 -12.08 9.11 -1.43
N GLU A 44 -12.52 9.88 -0.43
CA GLU A 44 -12.54 9.43 0.97
C GLU A 44 -13.44 8.20 1.15
N LYS A 45 -14.63 8.19 0.53
CA LYS A 45 -15.52 7.01 0.57
C LYS A 45 -14.92 5.80 -0.14
N LEU A 46 -14.27 5.99 -1.28
CA LEU A 46 -13.57 4.91 -1.99
C LEU A 46 -12.42 4.33 -1.15
N MET A 47 -11.65 5.19 -0.47
CA MET A 47 -10.62 4.78 0.48
C MET A 47 -11.21 3.92 1.61
N GLU A 48 -12.30 4.38 2.25
CA GLU A 48 -12.99 3.62 3.31
C GLU A 48 -13.43 2.24 2.80
N TYR A 49 -14.02 2.14 1.61
CA TYR A 49 -14.42 0.86 1.03
C TYR A 49 -13.25 -0.06 0.77
N LEU A 50 -12.12 0.47 0.27
CA LEU A 50 -10.90 -0.31 0.07
C LEU A 50 -10.34 -0.85 1.39
N ILE A 51 -10.37 -0.07 2.48
CA ILE A 51 -9.95 -0.53 3.81
C ILE A 51 -10.86 -1.66 4.32
N VAL A 52 -12.18 -1.46 4.25
CA VAL A 52 -13.15 -2.46 4.73
C VAL A 52 -13.05 -3.76 3.94
N LEU A 53 -13.03 -3.68 2.60
CA LEU A 53 -12.88 -4.85 1.74
C LEU A 53 -11.51 -5.48 1.92
N GLY A 54 -10.46 -4.68 2.07
CA GLY A 54 -9.08 -5.09 2.28
C GLY A 54 -8.82 -5.79 3.60
N SER A 55 -9.60 -5.50 4.63
CA SER A 55 -9.39 -6.08 5.96
C SER A 55 -9.81 -7.56 6.04
N SER A 56 -10.50 -8.08 5.02
CA SER A 56 -10.95 -9.47 4.98
C SER A 56 -9.80 -10.44 4.66
N ARG A 57 -9.84 -11.66 5.23
CA ARG A 57 -8.86 -12.73 4.94
C ARG A 57 -8.80 -13.15 3.47
N ILE A 58 -9.82 -12.81 2.68
CA ILE A 58 -9.93 -13.21 1.27
C ILE A 58 -9.07 -12.31 0.39
N SER A 59 -9.03 -11.03 0.70
CA SER A 59 -8.52 -9.95 -0.17
C SER A 59 -7.33 -9.21 0.40
N ARG A 60 -7.04 -9.32 1.71
CA ARG A 60 -5.99 -8.53 2.38
C ARG A 60 -4.64 -8.64 1.71
N SER A 61 -4.15 -9.86 1.50
CA SER A 61 -2.83 -10.07 0.90
C SER A 61 -2.76 -9.56 -0.54
N PHE A 62 -3.82 -9.81 -1.33
CA PHE A 62 -3.92 -9.28 -2.68
C PHE A 62 -3.88 -7.75 -2.69
N LEU A 63 -4.70 -7.10 -1.84
CA LEU A 63 -4.80 -5.65 -1.84
C LEU A 63 -3.50 -4.99 -1.36
N ILE A 64 -2.83 -5.55 -0.34
CA ILE A 64 -1.52 -5.07 0.09
C ILE A 64 -0.51 -5.15 -1.07
N ARG A 65 -0.38 -6.31 -1.73
CA ARG A 65 0.52 -6.46 -2.89
C ARG A 65 0.20 -5.48 -4.00
N HIS A 66 -1.08 -5.32 -4.30
CA HIS A 66 -1.52 -4.40 -5.34
C HIS A 66 -1.17 -2.95 -5.00
N ILE A 67 -1.44 -2.50 -3.77
CA ILE A 67 -1.12 -1.13 -3.33
C ILE A 67 0.39 -0.88 -3.35
N VAL A 68 1.19 -1.83 -2.87
CA VAL A 68 2.66 -1.77 -2.88
C VAL A 68 3.17 -1.64 -4.32
N SER A 69 2.61 -2.39 -5.26
CA SER A 69 2.92 -2.28 -6.69
C SER A 69 2.55 -0.90 -7.27
N GLU A 70 1.38 -0.36 -6.92
CA GLU A 70 0.99 0.99 -7.36
C GLU A 70 1.90 2.07 -6.78
N ILE A 71 2.26 2.01 -5.49
CA ILE A 71 3.20 2.93 -4.86
C ILE A 71 4.57 2.87 -5.56
N SER A 72 5.03 1.66 -5.91
CA SER A 72 6.28 1.47 -6.68
C SER A 72 6.19 2.15 -8.05
N CYS A 73 5.06 1.97 -8.75
CA CYS A 73 4.84 2.57 -10.06
C CYS A 73 4.81 4.11 -9.97
N VAL A 74 4.19 4.66 -8.92
CA VAL A 74 4.23 6.11 -8.66
C VAL A 74 5.66 6.57 -8.41
N ALA A 75 6.42 5.87 -7.55
CA ALA A 75 7.81 6.20 -7.27
C ALA A 75 8.68 6.18 -8.53
N ASP A 76 8.51 5.19 -9.41
CA ASP A 76 9.21 5.09 -10.68
C ASP A 76 8.92 6.29 -11.59
N ARG A 77 7.66 6.70 -11.69
CA ARG A 77 7.26 7.85 -12.50
C ARG A 77 7.80 9.17 -11.92
N LEU A 78 7.74 9.34 -10.60
CA LEU A 78 8.30 10.52 -9.93
C LEU A 78 9.81 10.60 -10.14
N TRP A 79 10.50 9.47 -9.97
CA TRP A 79 11.93 9.36 -10.23
C TRP A 79 12.26 9.68 -11.69
N GLN A 80 11.52 9.12 -12.65
CA GLN A 80 11.72 9.45 -14.07
C GLN A 80 11.48 10.94 -14.35
N ALA A 81 10.44 11.53 -13.75
CA ALA A 81 10.14 12.95 -13.91
C ALA A 81 11.25 13.85 -13.34
N SER A 82 11.85 13.49 -12.20
CA SER A 82 12.99 14.25 -11.64
C SER A 82 14.24 14.15 -12.50
N GLN A 83 14.43 13.06 -13.27
CA GLN A 83 15.56 12.93 -14.19
C GLN A 83 15.35 13.73 -15.50
N VAL A 84 14.11 13.88 -15.97
CA VAL A 84 13.78 14.49 -17.28
C VAL A 84 13.59 16.01 -17.22
N GLN A 85 13.44 16.60 -16.02
CA GLN A 85 13.29 18.04 -15.81
C GLN A 85 14.49 18.90 -16.26
N GLN A 86 15.55 18.33 -16.82
CA GLN A 86 16.57 19.10 -17.56
C GLN A 86 16.14 19.53 -18.99
N GLY A 87 14.96 19.17 -19.52
CA GLY A 87 14.67 19.52 -20.92
C GLY A 87 13.22 19.60 -21.45
N PHE A 88 12.17 19.15 -20.75
CA PHE A 88 10.81 19.23 -21.31
C PHE A 88 9.75 19.68 -20.28
N GLY A 89 8.79 20.46 -20.78
CA GLY A 89 7.82 21.24 -20.02
C GLY A 89 6.90 20.44 -19.09
N LEU A 90 6.40 21.16 -18.10
CA LEU A 90 5.53 20.76 -16.97
C LEU A 90 4.22 20.01 -17.34
N ASP A 91 3.91 19.79 -18.61
CA ASP A 91 2.65 19.17 -19.07
C ASP A 91 2.59 17.64 -18.92
N LEU A 92 3.69 16.97 -18.56
CA LEU A 92 3.73 15.51 -18.36
C LEU A 92 3.79 15.07 -16.90
N PHE A 93 3.85 16.00 -15.94
CA PHE A 93 3.97 15.64 -14.53
C PHE A 93 2.65 15.02 -14.04
N PRO A 94 2.64 13.75 -13.56
CA PRO A 94 1.41 13.08 -13.16
C PRO A 94 0.97 13.57 -11.76
N LEU A 95 0.59 14.84 -11.66
CA LEU A 95 0.23 15.51 -10.42
C LEU A 95 -0.88 14.79 -9.67
N ASP A 96 -1.91 14.33 -10.40
CA ASP A 96 -3.02 13.58 -9.82
C ASP A 96 -2.53 12.31 -9.12
N TRP A 97 -1.57 11.60 -9.73
CA TRP A 97 -1.04 10.34 -9.18
C TRP A 97 -0.22 10.60 -7.93
N TYR A 98 0.60 11.66 -7.95
CA TYR A 98 1.35 12.11 -6.78
C TYR A 98 0.43 12.45 -5.61
N GLN A 99 -0.58 13.31 -5.85
CA GLN A 99 -1.50 13.73 -4.79
C GLN A 99 -2.33 12.58 -4.24
N ASN A 100 -2.86 11.74 -5.14
CA ASN A 100 -3.73 10.62 -4.76
C ASN A 100 -2.95 9.43 -4.18
N SER A 101 -1.62 9.37 -4.34
CA SER A 101 -0.79 8.35 -3.71
C SER A 101 -0.89 8.36 -2.18
N SER A 102 -1.20 9.51 -1.57
CA SER A 102 -1.44 9.63 -0.12
C SER A 102 -2.52 8.66 0.38
N TYR A 103 -3.57 8.42 -0.40
CA TYR A 103 -4.59 7.43 -0.05
C TYR A 103 -4.05 6.01 -0.06
N LEU A 104 -3.15 5.68 -1.00
CA LEU A 104 -2.54 4.35 -1.07
C LEU A 104 -1.71 4.07 0.18
N PHE A 105 -0.93 5.06 0.63
CA PHE A 105 -0.19 4.96 1.88
C PHE A 105 -1.11 4.78 3.09
N TRP A 106 -2.20 5.54 3.15
CA TRP A 106 -3.18 5.40 4.22
C TRP A 106 -3.82 4.01 4.27
N ILE A 107 -4.29 3.51 3.12
CA ILE A 107 -4.90 2.18 3.05
C ILE A 107 -3.86 1.11 3.43
N LEU A 108 -2.63 1.22 2.93
CA LEU A 108 -1.57 0.29 3.27
C LEU A 108 -1.29 0.26 4.77
N GLU A 109 -1.19 1.44 5.39
CA GLU A 109 -0.98 1.56 6.84
C GLU A 109 -2.10 0.87 7.63
N GLU A 110 -3.36 1.17 7.33
CA GLU A 110 -4.51 0.53 7.99
C GLU A 110 -4.53 -0.99 7.81
N LEU A 111 -4.14 -1.48 6.62
CA LEU A 111 -4.07 -2.91 6.34
C LEU A 111 -2.85 -3.60 6.95
N LEU A 112 -1.83 -2.85 7.36
CA LEU A 112 -0.67 -3.39 8.08
C LEU A 112 -0.88 -3.32 9.61
N GLN A 113 -1.60 -2.31 10.10
CA GLN A 113 -1.93 -2.18 11.51
C GLN A 113 -2.71 -3.40 12.02
N GLY A 114 -2.24 -3.96 13.14
CA GLY A 114 -2.87 -5.11 13.80
C GLY A 114 -2.73 -6.46 13.09
N SER A 115 -1.85 -6.58 12.07
CA SER A 115 -1.58 -7.83 11.37
C SER A 115 -0.13 -8.27 11.53
N GLU A 116 0.08 -9.56 11.78
CA GLU A 116 1.40 -10.16 11.60
C GLU A 116 1.68 -10.28 10.10
N VAL A 117 2.62 -9.48 9.60
CA VAL A 117 3.10 -9.52 8.19
C VAL A 117 3.58 -10.94 7.83
N VAL A 118 4.19 -11.63 8.82
CA VAL A 118 4.60 -13.04 8.78
C VAL A 118 3.45 -13.97 8.37
N GLY A 119 2.25 -13.75 8.93
CA GLY A 119 1.06 -14.58 8.67
C GLY A 119 0.46 -14.40 7.28
N LEU A 120 0.88 -13.38 6.53
CA LEU A 120 0.40 -13.09 5.18
C LEU A 120 1.33 -13.63 4.08
N GLY A 121 2.54 -14.09 4.42
CA GLY A 121 3.53 -14.57 3.45
C GLY A 121 3.99 -13.48 2.47
N LEU A 122 4.05 -12.23 2.93
CA LEU A 122 4.38 -11.04 2.11
C LEU A 122 5.76 -10.47 2.40
N GLU A 123 6.52 -11.07 3.33
CA GLU A 123 7.76 -10.47 3.86
C GLU A 123 8.82 -10.20 2.79
N GLU A 124 9.06 -11.18 1.92
CA GLU A 124 10.05 -11.06 0.85
C GLU A 124 9.65 -9.99 -0.16
N GLU A 125 8.39 -9.99 -0.61
CA GLU A 125 7.86 -8.99 -1.55
C GLU A 125 7.92 -7.57 -0.96
N LEU A 126 7.61 -7.42 0.34
CA LEU A 126 7.66 -6.14 1.04
C LEU A 126 9.11 -5.68 1.27
N ARG A 127 10.03 -6.60 1.54
CA ARG A 127 11.47 -6.30 1.66
C ARG A 127 12.06 -5.88 0.32
N ASP A 128 11.72 -6.57 -0.77
CA ASP A 128 12.16 -6.23 -2.12
C ASP A 128 11.61 -4.87 -2.54
N PHE A 129 10.35 -4.59 -2.21
CA PHE A 129 9.74 -3.27 -2.37
C PHE A 129 10.54 -2.18 -1.66
N LEU A 130 10.83 -2.36 -0.36
CA LEU A 130 11.61 -1.40 0.41
C LEU A 130 13.00 -1.19 -0.19
N GLY A 131 13.71 -2.27 -0.53
CA GLY A 131 15.04 -2.19 -1.15
C GLY A 131 15.02 -1.45 -2.49
N SER A 132 14.00 -1.65 -3.32
CA SER A 132 13.84 -0.94 -4.60
C SER A 132 13.59 0.58 -4.42
N LEU A 133 13.06 0.98 -3.27
CA LEU A 133 12.68 2.36 -2.98
C LEU A 133 13.75 3.13 -2.23
N GLU A 134 14.52 2.46 -1.36
CA GLU A 134 15.72 3.02 -0.74
C GLU A 134 16.70 3.57 -1.78
N GLN A 135 16.85 2.88 -2.92
CA GLN A 135 17.69 3.34 -4.03
C GLN A 135 17.23 4.68 -4.63
N LYS A 136 15.93 4.98 -4.55
CA LYS A 136 15.31 6.19 -5.13
C LYS A 136 15.09 7.29 -4.10
N LEU A 137 15.17 6.95 -2.80
CA LEU A 137 14.76 7.79 -1.68
C LEU A 137 15.53 9.11 -1.63
N LEU A 138 16.83 9.11 -1.95
CA LEU A 138 17.61 10.35 -1.95
C LEU A 138 17.06 11.42 -2.90
N VAL A 139 16.84 11.10 -4.18
CA VAL A 139 16.30 12.09 -5.13
C VAL A 139 14.84 12.38 -4.83
N LEU A 140 14.04 11.36 -4.51
CA LEU A 140 12.63 11.56 -4.16
C LEU A 140 12.48 12.41 -2.89
N SER A 141 13.43 12.39 -1.95
CA SER A 141 13.35 13.18 -0.72
C SER A 141 13.58 14.67 -0.96
N VAL A 142 14.39 15.00 -1.96
CA VAL A 142 14.68 16.39 -2.36
C VAL A 142 13.51 16.95 -3.17
N GLU A 143 13.07 16.23 -4.21
CA GLU A 143 12.05 16.72 -5.15
C GLU A 143 10.61 16.48 -4.65
N PHE A 144 10.38 15.41 -3.88
CA PHE A 144 9.05 14.94 -3.47
C PHE A 144 9.01 14.57 -1.97
N PRO A 145 9.29 15.51 -1.05
CA PRO A 145 9.50 15.23 0.37
C PRO A 145 8.30 14.56 1.05
N LEU A 146 7.06 14.90 0.69
CA LEU A 146 5.87 14.26 1.27
C LEU A 146 5.76 12.78 0.89
N PHE A 147 6.10 12.42 -0.35
CA PHE A 147 6.09 11.03 -0.78
C PHE A 147 7.15 10.23 -0.02
N SER A 148 8.34 10.80 0.13
CA SER A 148 9.44 10.21 0.90
C SER A 148 9.11 10.06 2.39
N PHE A 149 8.38 11.01 2.97
CA PHE A 149 7.88 10.92 4.34
C PHE A 149 6.92 9.73 4.51
N TRP A 150 5.94 9.59 3.62
CA TRP A 150 5.00 8.46 3.67
C TRP A 150 5.70 7.11 3.46
N MET A 151 6.65 7.07 2.54
CA MET A 151 7.52 5.92 2.32
C MET A 151 8.27 5.50 3.57
N TRP A 152 8.93 6.46 4.24
CA TRP A 152 9.66 6.21 5.46
C TRP A 152 8.75 5.66 6.57
N ARG A 153 7.54 6.23 6.72
CA ARG A 153 6.54 5.77 7.69
C ARG A 153 6.10 4.32 7.44
N VAL A 154 5.84 3.94 6.18
CA VAL A 154 5.52 2.55 5.84
C VAL A 154 6.71 1.62 6.09
N GLY A 155 7.93 2.04 5.73
CA GLY A 155 9.15 1.29 6.04
C GLY A 155 9.30 1.02 7.53
N PHE A 156 8.99 2.00 8.37
CA PHE A 156 8.98 1.83 9.82
C PHE A 156 7.92 0.80 10.27
N LEU A 157 6.70 0.86 9.74
CA LEU A 157 5.65 -0.11 10.09
C LEU A 157 6.03 -1.55 9.71
N LEU A 158 6.73 -1.73 8.58
CA LEU A 158 7.15 -3.04 8.09
C LEU A 158 8.35 -3.61 8.86
N THR A 159 9.23 -2.73 9.36
CA THR A 159 10.41 -3.13 10.15
C THR A 159 10.09 -3.30 11.64
N ALA A 160 9.07 -2.61 12.15
CA ALA A 160 8.64 -2.67 13.55
C ALA A 160 7.75 -3.88 13.91
N GLY A 161 7.83 -5.00 13.16
CA GLY A 161 7.07 -6.22 13.45
C GLY A 161 7.23 -6.69 14.91
N PRO A 162 6.22 -7.37 15.51
CA PRO A 162 6.22 -7.71 16.93
C PRO A 162 7.28 -8.78 17.20
N GLY A 163 8.48 -8.33 17.53
CA GLY A 163 9.66 -9.17 17.70
C GLY A 163 10.82 -8.43 18.36
N GLN A 164 10.51 -7.48 19.23
CA GLN A 164 11.46 -7.00 20.24
C GLN A 164 10.78 -7.10 21.60
N SER A 165 10.46 -8.33 22.00
CA SER A 165 10.28 -8.66 23.41
C SER A 165 11.65 -8.52 24.07
N ASP A 166 11.77 -7.40 24.76
CA ASP A 166 12.80 -7.04 25.73
C ASP A 166 13.40 -8.28 26.40
N GLY A 167 14.68 -8.52 26.12
CA GLY A 167 15.47 -9.54 26.79
C GLY A 167 15.68 -9.10 28.24
N THR A 168 14.88 -9.65 29.14
CA THR A 168 15.08 -9.48 30.59
C THR A 168 16.51 -9.92 30.92
N PRO A 169 17.39 -9.05 31.45
CA PRO A 169 18.73 -9.43 31.84
C PRO A 169 18.65 -10.32 33.08
N GLY A 170 19.50 -11.35 33.10
CA GLY A 170 19.56 -12.35 34.17
C GLY A 170 19.59 -11.73 35.56
N SER A 171 18.79 -12.30 36.45
CA SER A 171 19.00 -12.14 37.89
C SER A 171 19.67 -13.41 38.41
N LEU A 172 20.81 -13.17 39.07
CA LEU A 172 21.65 -14.08 39.82
C LEU A 172 20.86 -14.89 40.86
#